data_AF-A0A975C143-F1
#
_entry.id   AF-A0A975C143-F1
#
_cell.length_a   1.000
_cell.length_b   1.000
_cell.length_c   1.000
_cell.angle_alpha   90.00
_cell.angle_beta   90.00
_cell.angle_gamma   90.00
#
_symmetry.space_group_name_H-M   'P 1'
#
loop_
_entity.id
_entity.type
_entity.pdbx_description
1 polymer ?
#
loop_
_entity_poly.entity_id
_entity_poly.type
_entity_poly.pdbx_seq_one_letter_code
_entity_poly.pdbx_strand_id
1 'polypeptide(L)'
;MEDKTELDNRNRDRVKEALNRIQSGDDDAFGDLVLSERVYNDLDIENIVLPSFNLDAVKSYLPYSDRIYVMVCPNCIRNDNINDYKKLVETGSIVPVLGSSYSSFDDEFVDITYSHNHVGGQEYFALRSLFAGGEGYARVCAHCVEERSTALKAQLLRKKLKGFPERSLNTLMMNLHPYIEPDFELLDKLEEMIVRRDSEGALSIMEMGWTLSQMRSANIFNSPVVISGTSYQQLPTGYSDQVDQTQRHAVKIQKTIGDGLGIQIPDGLELSQYIELASDFRPRIQALIQKIEDPSDSNKWQGSLDKEIINLNQEAAKLSKSMRYIALAAVVEFYKNNQIKLNTALVAASMSLGASALGCGVTAIAGTAGGAVLTTAATGIAGSRGWIGTGPAIERATRTFGNAVQPHIDSLIAKYVGSSPMAVSILSLKKDIGAAT
;
A
#
# COMPACT_ATOMS: atom_id res chain seq x y z
N MET A 1 13.51 -8.24 -22.36
CA MET A 1 13.97 -7.95 -20.99
C MET A 1 15.38 -7.42 -21.13
N GLU A 2 15.59 -6.16 -20.74
CA GLU A 2 16.90 -5.53 -20.75
C GLU A 2 17.79 -6.19 -19.68
N ASP A 3 19.11 -6.24 -19.87
CA ASP A 3 20.01 -6.79 -18.85
C ASP A 3 19.99 -5.88 -17.60
N LYS A 4 19.67 -6.43 -16.43
CA LYS A 4 19.61 -5.67 -15.17
C LYS A 4 20.93 -4.99 -14.82
N THR A 5 22.05 -5.57 -15.23
CA THR A 5 23.38 -4.98 -15.04
C THR A 5 23.55 -3.74 -15.91
N GLU A 6 23.04 -3.78 -17.14
CA GLU A 6 23.03 -2.63 -18.05
C GLU A 6 22.12 -1.51 -17.51
N LEU A 7 20.94 -1.87 -17.01
CA LEU A 7 20.03 -0.95 -16.31
C LEU A 7 20.69 -0.25 -15.13
N ASP A 8 21.39 -1.01 -14.28
CA ASP A 8 22.13 -0.48 -13.13
C ASP A 8 23.24 0.49 -13.56
N ASN A 9 24.02 0.13 -14.58
CA ASN A 9 25.08 0.99 -15.11
C ASN A 9 24.50 2.29 -15.69
N ARG A 10 23.43 2.20 -16.50
CA ARG A 10 22.77 3.38 -17.06
C ARG A 10 22.21 4.29 -15.98
N ASN A 11 21.55 3.74 -14.96
CA ASN A 11 21.00 4.56 -13.89
C ASN A 11 22.13 5.23 -13.08
N ARG A 12 23.20 4.49 -12.75
CA ARG A 12 24.38 5.04 -12.06
C ARG A 12 25.02 6.19 -12.84
N ASP A 13 25.24 6.01 -14.14
CA ASP A 13 25.95 6.99 -14.96
C ASP A 13 25.12 8.27 -15.13
N ARG A 14 23.79 8.14 -15.32
CA ARG A 14 22.84 9.26 -15.33
C ARG A 14 22.83 10.02 -14.00
N VAL A 15 22.67 9.33 -12.88
CA VAL A 15 22.65 9.95 -11.54
C VAL A 15 23.98 10.67 -11.27
N LYS A 16 25.12 10.07 -11.66
CA LYS A 16 26.43 10.69 -11.53
C LYS A 16 26.56 11.97 -12.36
N GLU A 17 26.06 11.95 -13.59
CA GLU A 17 26.05 13.13 -14.47
C GLU A 17 25.21 14.26 -13.87
N ALA A 18 23.99 13.97 -13.42
CA ALA A 18 23.12 14.93 -12.75
C ALA A 18 23.78 15.53 -11.50
N LEU A 19 24.39 14.69 -10.64
CA LEU A 19 25.11 15.17 -9.45
C LEU A 19 26.29 16.09 -9.79
N ASN A 20 27.05 15.78 -10.84
CA ASN A 20 28.17 16.64 -11.28
C ASN A 20 27.67 18.01 -11.76
N ARG A 21 26.53 18.06 -12.47
CA ARG A 21 25.90 19.29 -12.92
C ARG A 21 25.39 20.12 -11.74
N ILE A 22 24.68 19.49 -10.81
CA ILE A 22 24.22 20.15 -9.56
C ILE A 22 25.41 20.74 -8.79
N GLN A 23 26.50 19.98 -8.62
CA GLN A 23 27.72 20.46 -7.96
C GLN A 23 28.41 21.61 -8.70
N SER A 24 28.17 21.73 -10.00
CA SER A 24 28.67 22.83 -10.84
C SER A 24 27.75 24.05 -10.84
N GLY A 25 26.63 24.01 -10.09
CA GLY A 25 25.67 25.12 -9.97
C GLY A 25 24.55 25.11 -11.01
N ASP A 26 24.29 23.98 -11.67
CA ASP A 26 23.15 23.81 -12.57
C ASP A 26 21.95 23.28 -11.79
N ASP A 27 21.06 24.20 -11.39
CA ASP A 27 19.89 23.87 -10.57
C ASP A 27 18.85 23.02 -11.34
N ASP A 28 18.76 23.18 -12.67
CA ASP A 28 17.83 22.44 -13.52
C ASP A 28 18.18 20.95 -13.59
N ALA A 29 19.44 20.59 -13.32
CA ALA A 29 19.91 19.20 -13.28
C ALA A 29 19.30 18.38 -12.13
N PHE A 30 18.61 19.02 -11.18
CA PHE A 30 17.87 18.29 -10.13
C PHE A 30 16.74 17.44 -10.72
N GLY A 31 16.05 17.92 -11.76
CA GLY A 31 15.03 17.14 -12.49
C GLY A 31 15.60 15.89 -13.14
N ASP A 32 16.84 15.97 -13.61
CA ASP A 32 17.55 14.85 -14.23
C ASP A 32 18.02 13.80 -13.23
N LEU A 33 17.85 14.01 -11.92
CA LEU A 33 18.28 13.08 -10.88
C LEU A 33 17.34 11.88 -10.75
N VAL A 34 16.03 12.08 -10.96
CA VAL A 34 15.01 11.04 -10.85
C VAL A 34 14.45 10.67 -12.22
N LEU A 35 14.17 9.38 -12.45
CA LEU A 35 13.65 8.94 -13.75
C LEU A 35 12.18 9.36 -13.96
N SER A 36 11.41 9.46 -12.88
CA SER A 36 9.98 9.73 -12.92
C SER A 36 9.69 11.21 -12.71
N GLU A 37 9.01 11.83 -13.68
CA GLU A 37 8.52 13.22 -13.56
C GLU A 37 7.55 13.38 -12.39
N ARG A 38 6.72 12.36 -12.13
CA ARG A 38 5.84 12.35 -10.95
C ARG A 38 6.64 12.44 -9.65
N VAL A 39 7.70 11.62 -9.53
CA VAL A 39 8.57 11.65 -8.34
C VAL A 39 9.14 13.04 -8.14
N TYR A 40 9.69 13.65 -9.20
CA TYR A 40 10.24 15.00 -9.12
C TYR A 40 9.21 16.02 -8.61
N ASN A 41 8.02 16.03 -9.19
CA ASN A 41 6.94 16.95 -8.81
C ASN A 41 6.40 16.70 -7.39
N ASP A 42 6.54 15.48 -6.88
CA ASP A 42 6.06 15.10 -5.56
C ASP A 42 7.04 15.50 -4.44
N LEU A 43 8.33 15.73 -4.71
CA LEU A 43 9.34 16.00 -3.68
C LEU A 43 9.03 17.23 -2.81
N ASP A 44 8.38 18.26 -3.39
CA ASP A 44 8.04 19.51 -2.68
C ASP A 44 6.67 19.47 -1.99
N ILE A 45 5.94 18.36 -2.11
CA ILE A 45 4.57 18.22 -1.60
C ILE A 45 4.56 17.18 -0.49
N GLU A 46 3.67 17.30 0.48
CA GLU A 46 3.60 16.36 1.59
C GLU A 46 3.24 14.95 1.09
N ASN A 47 4.09 13.97 1.41
CA ASN A 47 3.89 12.57 1.02
C ASN A 47 3.83 11.65 2.25
N ILE A 48 3.49 10.38 2.06
CA ILE A 48 3.66 9.34 3.09
C ILE A 48 4.77 8.39 2.66
N VAL A 49 5.78 8.20 3.51
CA VAL A 49 6.84 7.20 3.28
C VAL A 49 6.68 6.04 4.26
N LEU A 50 6.58 4.83 3.71
CA LEU A 50 6.56 3.59 4.49
C LEU A 50 7.95 2.92 4.49
N PRO A 51 8.42 2.45 5.66
CA PRO A 51 9.79 1.93 5.84
C PRO A 51 10.02 0.59 5.14
N SER A 52 8.95 -0.13 4.81
CA SER A 52 8.98 -1.39 4.08
C SER A 52 7.60 -1.66 3.45
N PHE A 53 7.56 -2.52 2.43
CA PHE A 53 6.29 -2.98 1.88
C PHE A 53 5.55 -3.88 2.88
N ASN A 54 4.38 -3.42 3.30
CA ASN A 54 3.41 -4.17 4.10
C ASN A 54 2.02 -3.80 3.60
N LEU A 55 1.24 -4.79 3.13
CA LEU A 55 -0.05 -4.54 2.49
C LEU A 55 -1.05 -3.87 3.44
N ASP A 56 -1.12 -4.31 4.70
CA ASP A 56 -2.05 -3.76 5.68
C ASP A 56 -1.70 -2.31 6.02
N ALA A 57 -0.40 -2.00 6.15
CA ALA A 57 0.08 -0.64 6.33
C ALA A 57 -0.24 0.22 5.11
N VAL A 58 0.00 -0.25 3.88
CA VAL A 58 -0.37 0.51 2.68
C VAL A 58 -1.87 0.79 2.68
N LYS A 59 -2.70 -0.24 2.90
CA LYS A 59 -4.16 -0.09 2.97
C LYS A 59 -4.58 0.96 4.00
N SER A 60 -3.97 0.99 5.18
CA SER A 60 -4.33 1.97 6.20
C SER A 60 -4.04 3.42 5.81
N TYR A 61 -3.08 3.68 4.91
CA TYR A 61 -2.76 5.04 4.45
C TYR A 61 -3.47 5.46 3.14
N LEU A 62 -3.93 4.51 2.31
CA LEU A 62 -4.60 4.80 1.03
C LEU A 62 -5.76 5.81 1.09
N PRO A 63 -6.59 5.83 2.16
CA PRO A 63 -7.71 6.77 2.25
C PRO A 63 -7.26 8.20 2.56
N TYR A 64 -6.04 8.38 3.06
CA TYR A 64 -5.54 9.64 3.59
C TYR A 64 -4.55 10.32 2.64
N SER A 65 -3.81 9.51 1.87
CA SER A 65 -2.79 10.00 0.95
C SER A 65 -2.97 9.43 -0.46
N ASP A 66 -2.75 10.27 -1.46
CA ASP A 66 -2.62 9.93 -2.88
C ASP A 66 -1.19 9.52 -3.25
N ARG A 67 -0.23 9.72 -2.35
CA ARG A 67 1.20 9.60 -2.60
C ARG A 67 1.87 8.81 -1.48
N ILE A 68 1.85 7.51 -1.65
CA ILE A 68 2.47 6.58 -0.71
C ILE A 68 3.76 6.06 -1.32
N TYR A 69 4.89 6.58 -0.85
CA TYR A 69 6.21 6.05 -1.16
C TYR A 69 6.47 4.85 -0.27
N VAL A 70 6.96 3.76 -0.86
CA VAL A 70 7.21 2.51 -0.13
C VAL A 70 8.62 2.05 -0.37
N MET A 71 9.42 1.98 0.69
CA MET A 71 10.76 1.41 0.61
C MET A 71 10.68 -0.09 0.31
N VAL A 72 11.40 -0.53 -0.72
CA VAL A 72 11.40 -1.93 -1.16
C VAL A 72 12.83 -2.49 -1.16
N CYS A 73 13.00 -3.59 -0.45
CA CYS A 73 14.21 -4.39 -0.42
C CYS A 73 14.06 -5.65 -1.29
N PRO A 74 15.16 -6.31 -1.70
CA PRO A 74 15.09 -7.55 -2.49
C PRO A 74 14.22 -8.67 -1.91
N ASN A 75 14.07 -8.71 -0.58
CA ASN A 75 13.29 -9.75 0.11
C ASN A 75 11.87 -9.31 0.51
N CYS A 76 11.50 -8.07 0.21
CA CYS A 76 10.26 -7.44 0.65
C CYS A 76 9.08 -7.88 -0.23
N ILE A 77 9.33 -8.06 -1.53
CA ILE A 77 8.37 -8.62 -2.49
C ILE A 77 8.77 -10.06 -2.79
N ARG A 78 7.80 -10.95 -2.72
CA ARG A 78 7.93 -12.41 -2.89
C ARG A 78 6.72 -12.91 -3.68
N ASN A 79 6.77 -14.16 -4.12
CA ASN A 79 5.71 -14.77 -4.93
C ASN A 79 4.30 -14.70 -4.30
N ASP A 80 4.21 -14.67 -2.98
CA ASP A 80 2.93 -14.60 -2.25
C ASP A 80 2.30 -13.19 -2.24
N ASN A 81 3.08 -12.12 -2.44
CA ASN A 81 2.59 -10.74 -2.38
C ASN A 81 2.85 -9.90 -3.65
N ILE A 82 3.55 -10.46 -4.66
CA ILE A 82 3.90 -9.76 -5.90
C ILE A 82 2.67 -9.29 -6.69
N ASN A 83 1.57 -10.04 -6.65
CA ASN A 83 0.32 -9.65 -7.32
C ASN A 83 -0.33 -8.42 -6.68
N ASP A 84 -0.27 -8.32 -5.34
CA ASP A 84 -0.81 -7.17 -4.63
C ASP A 84 0.08 -5.93 -4.84
N TYR A 85 1.40 -6.13 -4.77
CA TYR A 85 2.37 -5.12 -5.14
C TYR A 85 2.13 -4.58 -6.56
N LYS A 86 2.00 -5.48 -7.54
CA LYS A 86 1.74 -5.15 -8.94
C LYS A 86 0.49 -4.27 -9.09
N LYS A 87 -0.63 -4.66 -8.48
CA LYS A 87 -1.87 -3.88 -8.52
C LYS A 87 -1.70 -2.47 -7.95
N LEU A 88 -0.98 -2.34 -6.83
CA LEU A 88 -0.73 -1.04 -6.20
C LEU A 88 0.15 -0.12 -7.05
N VAL A 89 1.15 -0.68 -7.73
CA VAL A 89 2.04 0.06 -8.64
C VAL A 89 1.31 0.44 -9.94
N GLU A 90 0.59 -0.50 -10.56
CA GLU A 90 -0.16 -0.28 -11.81
C GLU A 90 -1.26 0.77 -11.66
N THR A 91 -1.90 0.82 -10.49
CA THR A 91 -2.91 1.85 -10.17
C THR A 91 -2.29 3.19 -9.75
N GLY A 92 -0.96 3.27 -9.59
CA GLY A 92 -0.27 4.44 -9.08
C GLY A 92 -0.60 4.77 -7.62
N SER A 93 -1.11 3.79 -6.87
CA SER A 93 -1.46 3.89 -5.46
C SER A 93 -0.23 3.93 -4.55
N ILE A 94 0.88 3.35 -5.00
CA ILE A 94 2.19 3.46 -4.36
C ILE A 94 3.26 3.84 -5.38
N VAL A 95 4.33 4.47 -4.88
CA VAL A 95 5.58 4.72 -5.61
C VAL A 95 6.70 3.92 -4.94
N PRO A 96 7.23 2.86 -5.58
CA PRO A 96 8.31 2.07 -5.01
C PRO A 96 9.60 2.87 -4.91
N VAL A 97 10.29 2.76 -3.77
CA VAL A 97 11.64 3.32 -3.56
C VAL A 97 12.60 2.18 -3.31
N LEU A 98 13.48 1.90 -4.27
CA LEU A 98 14.36 0.75 -4.19
C LEU A 98 15.51 1.01 -3.21
N GLY A 99 15.66 0.14 -2.21
CA GLY A 99 16.79 0.18 -1.28
C GLY A 99 18.06 -0.48 -1.82
N SER A 100 18.06 -0.93 -3.08
CA SER A 100 19.16 -1.65 -3.73
C SER A 100 19.11 -1.47 -5.25
N SER A 101 20.16 -1.90 -5.95
CA SER A 101 20.24 -1.89 -7.42
C SER A 101 19.27 -2.89 -8.06
N TYR A 102 18.83 -2.68 -9.30
CA TYR A 102 17.88 -3.54 -10.00
C TYR A 102 18.37 -4.99 -10.13
N SER A 103 19.67 -5.20 -10.33
CA SER A 103 20.28 -6.54 -10.38
C SER A 103 20.06 -7.39 -9.13
N SER A 104 19.73 -6.77 -7.99
CA SER A 104 19.46 -7.47 -6.73
C SER A 104 18.03 -8.00 -6.62
N PHE A 105 17.13 -7.63 -7.54
CA PHE A 105 15.72 -8.03 -7.52
C PHE A 105 15.42 -9.09 -8.59
N ASP A 106 14.31 -9.81 -8.40
CA ASP A 106 13.79 -10.75 -9.38
C ASP A 106 13.31 -10.03 -10.65
N ASP A 107 13.40 -10.71 -11.79
CA ASP A 107 13.10 -10.12 -13.10
C ASP A 107 11.66 -9.62 -13.20
N GLU A 108 10.70 -10.39 -12.69
CA GLU A 108 9.28 -10.01 -12.68
C GLU A 108 9.04 -8.71 -11.89
N PHE A 109 9.71 -8.56 -10.75
CA PHE A 109 9.63 -7.33 -9.95
C PHE A 109 10.21 -6.13 -10.69
N VAL A 110 11.36 -6.30 -11.34
CA VAL A 110 12.02 -5.24 -12.11
C VAL A 110 11.15 -4.80 -13.28
N ASP A 111 10.57 -5.74 -14.04
CA ASP A 111 9.69 -5.43 -15.17
C ASP A 111 8.45 -4.62 -14.74
N ILE A 112 7.83 -5.00 -13.62
CA ILE A 112 6.68 -4.26 -13.06
C ILE A 112 7.12 -2.87 -12.61
N THR A 113 8.21 -2.77 -11.86
CA THR A 113 8.65 -1.51 -11.24
C THR A 113 9.13 -0.51 -12.29
N TYR A 114 9.96 -0.97 -13.22
CA TYR A 114 10.63 -0.13 -14.20
C TYR A 114 9.67 0.46 -15.23
N SER A 115 8.53 -0.20 -15.46
CA SER A 115 7.45 0.29 -16.34
C SER A 115 6.54 1.35 -15.70
N HIS A 116 6.73 1.67 -14.41
CA HIS A 116 5.90 2.59 -13.66
C HIS A 116 6.73 3.64 -12.90
N ASN A 117 6.05 4.60 -12.26
CA ASN A 117 6.70 5.60 -11.42
C ASN A 117 7.37 4.93 -10.22
N HIS A 118 8.67 5.13 -10.07
CA HIS A 118 9.47 4.57 -8.98
C HIS A 118 10.73 5.42 -8.77
N VAL A 119 11.44 5.16 -7.68
CA VAL A 119 12.77 5.72 -7.38
C VAL A 119 13.78 4.58 -7.40
N GLY A 120 14.73 4.64 -8.34
CA GLY A 120 15.82 3.66 -8.41
C GLY A 120 16.77 3.74 -7.22
N GLY A 121 17.51 2.66 -6.94
CA GLY A 121 18.40 2.64 -5.77
C GLY A 121 19.47 3.73 -5.79
N GLN A 122 20.09 3.98 -6.95
CA GLN A 122 21.08 5.05 -7.12
C GLN A 122 20.46 6.44 -6.90
N GLU A 123 19.24 6.65 -7.38
CA GLU A 123 18.48 7.89 -7.21
C GLU A 123 18.18 8.15 -5.74
N TYR A 124 17.68 7.13 -5.04
CA TYR A 124 17.40 7.21 -3.61
C TYR A 124 18.66 7.58 -2.80
N PHE A 125 19.80 6.91 -3.03
CA PHE A 125 21.04 7.26 -2.33
C PHE A 125 21.59 8.64 -2.69
N ALA A 126 21.41 9.08 -3.94
CA ALA A 126 21.78 10.43 -4.35
C ALA A 126 20.91 11.50 -3.69
N LEU A 127 19.59 11.30 -3.65
CA LEU A 127 18.65 12.15 -2.93
C LEU A 127 19.02 12.21 -1.44
N ARG A 128 19.27 11.06 -0.78
CA ARG A 128 19.76 11.05 0.61
C ARG A 128 21.00 11.92 0.78
N SER A 129 21.95 11.80 -0.14
CA SER A 129 23.21 12.56 -0.10
C SER A 129 22.98 14.06 -0.21
N LEU A 130 22.12 14.50 -1.14
CA LEU A 130 21.82 15.92 -1.35
C LEU A 130 21.13 16.52 -0.11
N PHE A 131 20.05 15.90 0.36
CA PHE A 131 19.25 16.42 1.47
C PHE A 131 19.96 16.34 2.83
N ALA A 132 20.85 15.36 3.06
CA ALA A 132 21.64 15.30 4.29
C ALA A 132 22.60 16.49 4.48
N GLY A 133 22.92 17.23 3.41
CA GLY A 133 23.76 18.43 3.49
C GLY A 133 23.02 19.72 3.83
N GLY A 134 21.68 19.72 3.84
CA GLY A 134 20.88 20.94 3.96
C GLY A 134 20.88 21.58 5.35
N GLU A 135 21.23 20.84 6.40
CA GLU A 135 21.08 21.28 7.80
C GLU A 135 22.35 21.86 8.43
N GLY A 136 23.36 22.21 7.62
CA GLY A 136 24.58 22.86 8.12
C GLY A 136 25.58 21.95 8.85
N TYR A 137 25.31 20.64 8.92
CA TYR A 137 26.27 19.66 9.42
C TYR A 137 27.35 19.35 8.39
N ALA A 138 28.59 19.21 8.86
CA ALA A 138 29.69 18.78 8.02
C ALA A 138 29.48 17.32 7.59
N ARG A 139 29.65 17.06 6.28
CA ARG A 139 29.69 15.68 5.76
C ARG A 139 31.00 15.03 6.16
N VAL A 140 30.92 13.77 6.57
CA VAL A 140 32.14 12.98 6.86
C VAL A 140 32.62 12.30 5.59
N CYS A 141 33.92 12.36 5.32
CA CYS A 141 34.48 11.74 4.13
C CYS A 141 34.44 10.20 4.24
N ALA A 142 34.39 9.52 3.09
CA ALA A 142 34.33 8.06 3.04
C ALA A 142 35.52 7.39 3.74
N HIS A 143 36.71 8.00 3.69
CA HIS A 143 37.91 7.49 4.35
C HIS A 143 37.76 7.45 5.88
N CYS A 144 37.30 8.53 6.51
CA CYS A 144 37.11 8.57 7.97
C CYS A 144 36.05 7.56 8.44
N VAL A 145 34.99 7.36 7.64
CA VAL A 145 33.96 6.36 7.91
C VAL A 145 34.55 4.94 7.84
N GLU A 146 35.36 4.65 6.82
CA GLU A 146 35.98 3.34 6.63
C GLU A 146 36.96 3.00 7.77
N GLU A 147 37.79 3.97 8.16
CA GLU A 147 38.69 3.83 9.32
C GLU A 147 37.90 3.53 10.60
N ARG A 148 36.84 4.29 10.85
CA ARG A 148 35.97 4.10 12.03
C ARG A 148 35.27 2.74 12.01
N SER A 149 34.74 2.31 10.86
CA SER A 149 34.09 1.02 10.69
C SER A 149 35.05 -0.14 10.98
N THR A 150 36.26 -0.06 10.41
CA THR A 150 37.31 -1.06 10.60
C THR A 150 37.72 -1.16 12.07
N ALA A 151 37.88 -0.02 12.74
CA ALA A 151 38.20 0.03 14.17
C ALA A 151 37.11 -0.65 15.02
N LEU A 152 35.83 -0.33 14.78
CA LEU A 152 34.70 -0.93 15.49
C LEU A 152 34.60 -2.45 15.26
N LYS A 153 34.82 -2.93 14.03
CA LYS A 153 34.86 -4.37 13.71
C LYS A 153 35.96 -5.09 14.48
N ALA A 154 37.17 -4.54 14.48
CA ALA A 154 38.30 -5.10 15.22
C ALA A 154 38.01 -5.16 16.73
N GLN A 155 37.37 -4.14 17.28
CA GLN A 155 36.97 -4.13 18.69
C GLN A 155 35.88 -5.16 19.00
N LEU A 156 34.86 -5.29 18.15
CA LEU A 156 33.80 -6.27 18.31
C LEU A 156 34.37 -7.70 18.38
N LEU A 157 35.29 -8.03 17.47
CA LEU A 157 35.99 -9.31 17.45
C LEU A 157 36.85 -9.52 18.70
N ARG A 158 37.59 -8.49 19.13
CA ARG A 158 38.46 -8.56 20.32
C ARG A 158 37.65 -8.74 21.61
N LYS A 159 36.53 -8.02 21.74
CA LYS A 159 35.70 -8.01 22.96
C LYS A 159 34.77 -9.22 23.03
N LYS A 160 34.48 -9.87 21.90
CA LYS A 160 33.58 -11.02 21.76
C LYS A 160 32.20 -10.71 22.36
N LEU A 161 31.62 -9.57 21.98
CA LEU A 161 30.30 -9.15 22.45
C LEU A 161 29.26 -10.19 22.00
N LYS A 162 28.68 -10.92 22.96
CA LYS A 162 27.65 -11.91 22.66
C LYS A 162 26.34 -11.20 22.28
N GLY A 163 25.59 -11.73 21.33
CA GLY A 163 24.29 -11.18 20.94
C GLY A 163 24.32 -9.99 20.00
N PHE A 164 25.50 -9.44 19.66
CA PHE A 164 25.64 -8.38 18.67
C PHE A 164 26.55 -8.86 17.51
N PRO A 165 25.98 -9.41 16.43
CA PRO A 165 26.76 -9.91 15.30
C PRO A 165 27.37 -8.78 14.47
N GLU A 166 28.45 -9.06 13.74
CA GLU A 166 29.07 -8.08 12.81
C GLU A 166 28.06 -7.55 11.77
N ARG A 167 27.09 -8.37 11.37
CA ARG A 167 26.01 -7.95 10.48
C ARG A 167 25.22 -6.77 11.05
N SER A 168 24.99 -6.70 12.37
CA SER A 168 24.31 -5.57 13.01
C SER A 168 25.11 -4.28 12.91
N LEU A 169 26.44 -4.35 13.05
CA LEU A 169 27.31 -3.19 12.81
C LEU A 169 27.22 -2.75 11.35
N ASN A 170 27.30 -3.67 10.39
CA ASN A 170 27.19 -3.32 8.97
C ASN A 170 25.83 -2.67 8.64
N THR A 171 24.73 -3.19 9.21
CA THR A 171 23.40 -2.58 9.08
C THR A 171 23.35 -1.17 9.66
N LEU A 172 23.92 -0.94 10.86
CA LEU A 172 24.00 0.40 11.44
C LEU A 172 24.77 1.34 10.51
N MET A 173 25.95 0.92 10.04
CA MET A 173 26.75 1.73 9.13
C MET A 173 25.95 2.09 7.87
N MET A 174 25.22 1.14 7.27
CA MET A 174 24.36 1.42 6.12
C MET A 174 23.23 2.40 6.43
N ASN A 175 22.57 2.27 7.58
CA ASN A 175 21.46 3.14 7.99
C ASN A 175 21.90 4.59 8.17
N LEU A 176 23.12 4.80 8.69
CA LEU A 176 23.72 6.11 8.88
C LEU A 176 24.27 6.74 7.59
N HIS A 177 24.29 6.03 6.47
CA HIS A 177 24.74 6.62 5.21
C HIS A 177 23.65 7.53 4.60
N PRO A 178 23.96 8.74 4.09
CA PRO A 178 25.24 9.44 4.14
C PRO A 178 25.57 9.93 5.56
N TYR A 179 26.85 9.87 5.91
CA TYR A 179 27.33 10.19 7.25
C TYR A 179 27.47 11.70 7.46
N ILE A 180 26.88 12.18 8.54
CA ILE A 180 27.05 13.55 9.04
C ILE A 180 27.80 13.52 10.37
N GLU A 181 28.39 14.65 10.76
CA GLU A 181 29.19 14.76 11.99
C GLU A 181 28.50 14.17 13.25
N PRO A 182 27.21 14.44 13.54
CA PRO A 182 26.53 13.85 14.70
C PRO A 182 26.47 12.31 14.71
N ASP A 183 26.59 11.66 13.56
CA ASP A 183 26.59 10.19 13.49
C ASP A 183 27.81 9.59 14.20
N PHE A 184 28.92 10.33 14.31
CA PHE A 184 30.12 9.86 14.99
C PHE A 184 29.94 9.80 16.50
N GLU A 185 29.11 10.68 17.09
CA GLU A 185 28.75 10.59 18.50
C GLU A 185 28.01 9.27 18.80
N LEU A 186 27.13 8.85 17.89
CA LEU A 186 26.43 7.57 17.99
C LEU A 186 27.40 6.38 17.89
N LEU A 187 28.39 6.46 16.99
CA LEU A 187 29.43 5.44 16.84
C LEU A 187 30.37 5.39 18.06
N ASP A 188 30.67 6.52 18.68
CA ASP A 188 31.43 6.59 19.94
C ASP A 188 30.68 5.90 21.08
N LYS A 189 29.36 6.11 21.17
CA LYS A 189 28.51 5.39 22.14
C LYS A 189 28.46 3.91 21.87
N LEU A 190 28.38 3.48 20.60
CA LEU A 190 28.47 2.06 20.27
C LEU A 190 29.82 1.46 20.72
N GLU A 191 30.92 2.17 20.51
CA GLU A 191 32.24 1.76 20.98
C GLU A 191 32.25 1.55 22.51
N GLU A 192 31.69 2.51 23.26
CA GLU A 192 31.55 2.39 24.71
C GLU A 192 30.78 1.12 25.12
N MET A 193 29.66 0.83 24.44
CA MET A 193 28.86 -0.38 24.71
C MET A 193 29.65 -1.66 24.39
N ILE A 194 30.37 -1.71 23.26
CA ILE A 194 31.24 -2.84 22.89
C ILE A 194 32.35 -3.05 23.94
N VAL A 195 32.98 -1.96 24.41
CA VAL A 195 34.04 -2.00 25.42
C VAL A 195 33.51 -2.54 26.75
N ARG A 196 32.31 -2.11 27.16
CA ARG A 196 31.59 -2.55 28.37
C ARG A 196 30.97 -3.95 28.25
N ARG A 197 30.96 -4.52 27.04
CA ARG A 197 30.27 -5.77 26.70
C ARG A 197 28.75 -5.71 26.91
N ASP A 198 28.17 -4.53 26.72
CA ASP A 198 26.73 -4.30 26.81
C ASP A 198 26.07 -4.53 25.43
N SER A 199 25.50 -5.72 25.24
CA SER A 199 24.87 -6.08 23.97
C SER A 199 23.51 -5.41 23.78
N GLU A 200 22.80 -5.15 24.87
CA GLU A 200 21.48 -4.52 24.83
C GLU A 200 21.63 -3.05 24.46
N GLY A 201 22.56 -2.33 25.10
CA GLY A 201 22.92 -0.97 24.71
C GLY A 201 23.39 -0.89 23.25
N ALA A 202 24.23 -1.82 22.80
CA ALA A 202 24.68 -1.85 21.40
C ALA A 202 23.51 -2.08 20.41
N LEU A 203 22.54 -2.95 20.74
CA LEU A 203 21.34 -3.17 19.94
C LEU A 203 20.43 -1.93 19.93
N SER A 204 20.27 -1.23 21.05
CA SER A 204 19.51 0.02 21.10
C SER A 204 20.12 1.10 20.19
N ILE A 205 21.45 1.20 20.14
CA ILE A 205 22.15 2.10 19.20
C ILE A 205 21.88 1.70 17.74
N MET A 206 21.86 0.41 17.44
CA MET A 206 21.51 -0.09 16.09
C MET A 206 20.07 0.27 15.72
N GLU A 207 19.10 0.12 16.64
CA GLU A 207 17.70 0.51 16.46
C GLU A 207 17.57 2.03 16.25
N MET A 208 18.33 2.84 16.98
CA MET A 208 18.38 4.29 16.76
C MET A 208 18.87 4.63 15.36
N GLY A 209 19.91 3.94 14.87
CA GLY A 209 20.37 4.10 13.49
C GLY A 209 19.29 3.80 12.45
N TRP A 210 18.48 2.76 12.67
CA TRP A 210 17.31 2.49 11.82
C TRP A 210 16.31 3.65 11.83
N THR A 211 15.96 4.16 13.02
CA THR A 211 15.06 5.32 13.15
C THR A 211 15.60 6.55 12.44
N LEU A 212 16.90 6.86 12.58
CA LEU A 212 17.53 7.97 11.86
C LEU A 212 17.45 7.78 10.35
N SER A 213 17.65 6.55 9.85
CA SER A 213 17.48 6.25 8.42
C SER A 213 16.05 6.51 7.95
N GLN A 214 15.04 6.18 8.77
CA GLN A 214 13.63 6.45 8.44
C GLN A 214 13.32 7.94 8.48
N MET A 215 13.82 8.67 9.46
CA MET A 215 13.68 10.14 9.53
C MET A 215 14.30 10.83 8.32
N ARG A 216 15.52 10.42 7.93
CA ARG A 216 16.20 10.95 6.74
C ARG A 216 15.42 10.64 5.46
N SER A 217 14.87 9.43 5.36
CA SER A 217 14.04 9.03 4.21
C SER A 217 12.75 9.85 4.15
N ALA A 218 12.10 10.06 5.29
CA ALA A 218 10.90 10.87 5.39
C ALA A 218 11.18 12.33 4.98
N ASN A 219 12.29 12.92 5.42
CA ASN A 219 12.69 14.29 5.05
C ASN A 219 12.83 14.46 3.53
N ILE A 220 13.50 13.52 2.84
CA ILE A 220 13.70 13.58 1.38
C ILE A 220 12.38 13.69 0.61
N PHE A 221 11.36 12.97 1.06
CA PHE A 221 10.05 12.93 0.40
C PHE A 221 9.04 13.84 1.09
N ASN A 222 9.48 14.81 1.89
CA ASN A 222 8.60 15.73 2.62
C ASN A 222 7.46 15.00 3.35
N SER A 223 7.79 13.91 4.03
CA SER A 223 6.84 13.04 4.71
C SER A 223 6.92 13.24 6.23
N PRO A 224 5.79 13.17 6.96
CA PRO A 224 5.84 12.97 8.39
C PRO A 224 6.54 11.63 8.68
N VAL A 225 7.27 11.57 9.79
CA VAL A 225 7.99 10.34 10.14
C VAL A 225 7.00 9.29 10.62
N VAL A 226 6.76 8.28 9.78
CA VAL A 226 5.92 7.13 10.12
C VAL A 226 6.74 6.13 10.93
N ILE A 227 6.86 6.37 12.23
CA ILE A 227 7.48 5.43 13.17
C ILE A 227 6.37 4.54 13.76
N SER A 228 6.53 3.22 13.69
CA SER A 228 5.60 2.30 14.36
C SER A 228 5.58 2.59 15.86
N GLY A 229 4.42 2.49 16.50
CA GLY A 229 4.28 2.83 17.93
C GLY A 229 5.23 2.05 18.85
N THR A 230 5.67 0.86 18.42
CA THR A 230 6.71 0.07 19.10
C THR A 230 8.08 0.74 19.07
N SER A 231 8.46 1.40 17.98
CA SER A 231 9.77 2.02 17.81
C SER A 231 9.88 3.38 18.52
N TYR A 232 8.76 4.08 18.74
CA TYR A 232 8.76 5.26 19.62
C TYR A 232 9.08 4.90 21.07
N GLN A 233 8.62 3.74 21.56
CA GLN A 233 8.90 3.30 22.93
C GLN A 233 10.37 2.88 23.15
N GLN A 234 11.09 2.61 22.06
CA GLN A 234 12.49 2.18 22.07
C GLN A 234 13.49 3.35 21.98
N LEU A 235 13.01 4.59 21.76
CA LEU A 235 13.87 5.76 21.87
C LEU A 235 14.34 5.90 23.33
N PRO A 236 15.65 6.05 23.59
CA PRO A 236 16.16 6.22 24.95
C PRO A 236 15.54 7.48 25.57
N THR A 237 14.88 7.32 26.71
CA THR A 237 14.35 8.45 27.48
C THR A 237 15.50 9.20 28.16
N GLY A 238 15.40 10.53 28.25
CA GLY A 238 16.41 11.35 28.91
C GLY A 238 17.61 11.74 28.05
N TYR A 239 17.52 11.62 26.71
CA TYR A 239 18.53 12.16 25.80
C TYR A 239 18.45 13.69 25.70
N SER A 240 17.23 14.25 25.62
CA SER A 240 16.97 15.68 25.80
C SER A 240 15.49 15.94 26.11
N ASP A 241 15.19 17.06 26.78
CA ASP A 241 13.81 17.50 27.06
C ASP A 241 12.98 17.65 25.77
N GLN A 242 13.63 18.02 24.66
CA GLN A 242 12.99 18.23 23.37
C GLN A 242 12.61 16.89 22.70
N VAL A 243 13.47 15.87 22.82
CA VAL A 243 13.15 14.50 22.35
C VAL A 243 12.02 13.91 23.18
N ASP A 244 12.05 14.07 24.51
CA ASP A 244 11.01 13.55 25.41
C ASP A 244 9.66 14.29 25.23
N GLN A 245 9.66 15.58 24.89
CA GLN A 245 8.44 16.32 24.52
C GLN A 245 7.91 15.90 23.15
N THR A 246 8.79 15.75 22.16
CA THR A 246 8.44 15.29 20.81
C THR A 246 7.86 13.88 20.86
N GLN A 247 8.43 12.97 21.64
CA GLN A 247 7.93 11.61 21.85
C GLN A 247 6.53 11.63 22.49
N ARG A 248 6.29 12.48 23.50
CA ARG A 248 4.96 12.64 24.11
C ARG A 248 3.92 13.20 23.14
N HIS A 249 4.29 14.20 22.34
CA HIS A 249 3.42 14.78 21.32
C HIS A 249 3.14 13.79 20.19
N ALA A 250 4.16 13.07 19.72
CA ALA A 250 4.05 12.04 18.70
C ALA A 250 3.16 10.88 19.15
N VAL A 251 3.29 10.38 20.39
CA VAL A 251 2.38 9.36 20.94
C VAL A 251 0.95 9.88 21.03
N LYS A 252 0.75 11.15 21.39
CA LYS A 252 -0.59 11.76 21.46
C LYS A 252 -1.22 11.89 20.07
N ILE A 253 -0.46 12.37 19.08
CA ILE A 253 -0.88 12.49 17.69
C ILE A 253 -1.11 11.10 17.08
N GLN A 254 -0.21 10.15 17.32
CA GLN A 254 -0.35 8.76 16.88
C GLN A 254 -1.53 8.07 17.55
N LYS A 255 -1.90 8.44 18.77
CA LYS A 255 -3.15 7.97 19.37
C LYS A 255 -4.36 8.61 18.70
N THR A 256 -4.34 9.91 18.43
CA THR A 256 -5.43 10.62 17.74
C THR A 256 -5.60 10.19 16.27
N ILE A 257 -4.51 9.86 15.57
CA ILE A 257 -4.49 9.38 14.19
C ILE A 257 -4.65 7.86 14.11
N GLY A 258 -4.09 7.11 15.08
CA GLY A 258 -4.16 5.65 15.17
C GLY A 258 -5.47 5.13 15.74
N ASP A 259 -6.17 5.92 16.54
CA ASP A 259 -7.61 5.78 16.78
C ASP A 259 -8.42 6.16 15.52
N GLY A 260 -7.73 6.64 14.47
CA GLY A 260 -8.28 7.12 13.21
C GLY A 260 -9.06 8.41 13.40
N LEU A 261 -9.39 9.06 12.29
CA LEU A 261 -10.68 9.76 12.20
C LEU A 261 -11.86 8.77 12.39
N GLY A 262 -11.69 7.62 13.06
CA GLY A 262 -12.64 6.51 13.16
C GLY A 262 -13.07 5.92 11.82
N ILE A 263 -12.41 6.23 10.70
CA ILE A 263 -12.87 5.81 9.36
C ILE A 263 -12.61 4.30 9.17
N GLN A 264 -13.68 3.52 9.20
CA GLN A 264 -13.67 2.08 9.02
C GLN A 264 -13.96 1.73 7.56
N ILE A 265 -12.90 1.60 6.75
CA ILE A 265 -13.03 0.94 5.45
C ILE A 265 -13.02 -0.58 5.67
N PRO A 266 -13.97 -1.35 5.12
CA PRO A 266 -14.04 -2.78 5.35
C PRO A 266 -12.78 -3.52 4.85
N ASP A 267 -12.07 -4.18 5.77
CA ASP A 267 -10.80 -4.86 5.44
C ASP A 267 -10.95 -6.09 4.55
N GLY A 268 -12.14 -6.70 4.53
CA GLY A 268 -12.45 -7.91 3.75
C GLY A 268 -12.76 -7.68 2.26
N LEU A 269 -12.51 -6.48 1.73
CA LEU A 269 -12.61 -6.18 0.30
C LEU A 269 -11.37 -6.70 -0.44
N GLU A 270 -11.56 -7.12 -1.70
CA GLU A 270 -10.42 -7.39 -2.58
C GLU A 270 -9.61 -6.09 -2.77
N LEU A 271 -8.29 -6.18 -2.92
CA LEU A 271 -7.42 -5.01 -2.99
C LEU A 271 -7.85 -3.99 -4.05
N SER A 272 -8.25 -4.45 -5.24
CA SER A 272 -8.73 -3.58 -6.32
C SER A 272 -9.95 -2.75 -5.90
N GLN A 273 -10.90 -3.40 -5.21
CA GLN A 273 -12.11 -2.76 -4.69
C GLN A 273 -11.79 -1.80 -3.54
N TYR A 274 -10.80 -2.16 -2.72
CA TYR A 274 -10.35 -1.31 -1.63
C TYR A 274 -9.73 -0.02 -2.17
N ILE A 275 -8.87 -0.11 -3.19
CA ILE A 275 -8.23 1.04 -3.83
C ILE A 275 -9.27 2.00 -4.42
N GLU A 276 -10.25 1.46 -5.16
CA GLU A 276 -11.34 2.26 -5.75
C GLU A 276 -12.12 3.00 -4.66
N LEU A 277 -12.56 2.27 -3.62
CA LEU A 277 -13.32 2.84 -2.52
C LEU A 277 -12.51 3.89 -1.74
N ALA A 278 -11.24 3.63 -1.46
CA ALA A 278 -10.35 4.56 -0.79
C ALA A 278 -10.13 5.83 -1.62
N SER A 279 -9.96 5.69 -2.94
CA SER A 279 -9.81 6.82 -3.87
C SER A 279 -11.07 7.71 -3.91
N ASP A 280 -12.26 7.12 -3.87
CA ASP A 280 -13.52 7.88 -3.86
C ASP A 280 -13.72 8.70 -2.58
N PHE A 281 -13.28 8.16 -1.43
CA PHE A 281 -13.40 8.85 -0.15
C PHE A 281 -12.28 9.84 0.14
N ARG A 282 -11.09 9.64 -0.43
CA ARG A 282 -9.89 10.43 -0.13
C ARG A 282 -10.10 11.94 -0.23
N PRO A 283 -10.71 12.52 -1.27
CA PRO A 283 -10.89 13.98 -1.35
C PRO A 283 -11.70 14.55 -0.18
N ARG A 284 -12.69 13.79 0.32
CA ARG A 284 -13.52 14.19 1.46
C ARG A 284 -12.74 14.09 2.77
N ILE A 285 -11.91 13.06 2.91
CA ILE A 285 -11.06 12.86 4.09
C ILE A 285 -9.99 13.96 4.17
N GLN A 286 -9.33 14.27 3.05
CA GLN A 286 -8.33 15.35 2.99
C GLN A 286 -8.96 16.71 3.32
N ALA A 287 -10.16 17.00 2.81
CA ALA A 287 -10.89 18.22 3.15
C ALA A 287 -11.27 18.30 4.65
N LEU A 288 -11.44 17.17 5.33
CA LEU A 288 -11.65 17.12 6.78
C LEU A 288 -10.35 17.37 7.54
N ILE A 289 -9.23 16.76 7.12
CA ILE A 289 -7.91 16.98 7.74
C ILE A 289 -7.53 18.46 7.68
N GLN A 290 -7.67 19.10 6.51
CA GLN A 290 -7.38 20.53 6.34
C GLN A 290 -8.22 21.43 7.27
N LYS A 291 -9.47 21.05 7.59
CA LYS A 291 -10.31 21.79 8.56
C LYS A 291 -9.84 21.62 10.00
N ILE A 292 -9.22 20.50 10.35
CA ILE A 292 -8.69 20.23 11.68
C ILE A 292 -7.39 21.02 11.90
N GLU A 293 -6.56 21.13 10.87
CA GLU A 293 -5.27 21.81 10.93
C GLU A 293 -5.40 23.33 11.05
N ASP A 294 -6.54 23.92 10.68
CA ASP A 294 -6.80 25.35 10.87
C ASP A 294 -6.95 25.70 12.36
N PRO A 295 -5.97 26.40 12.96
CA PRO A 295 -5.95 26.67 14.40
C PRO A 295 -6.99 27.70 14.85
N SER A 296 -7.65 28.38 13.90
CA SER A 296 -8.59 29.47 14.20
C SER A 296 -9.96 29.00 14.74
N ASP A 297 -10.29 27.70 14.66
CA ASP A 297 -11.66 27.22 14.94
C ASP A 297 -11.74 25.94 15.81
N SER A 298 -10.67 25.62 16.57
CA SER A 298 -10.44 24.36 17.32
C SER A 298 -11.60 23.81 18.17
N ASN A 299 -12.49 24.66 18.68
CA ASN A 299 -13.60 24.25 19.56
C ASN A 299 -14.96 24.08 18.84
N LYS A 300 -15.10 24.50 17.57
CA LYS A 300 -16.40 24.42 16.85
C LYS A 300 -16.54 23.19 15.95
N TRP A 301 -15.45 22.63 15.45
CA TRP A 301 -15.52 21.60 14.42
C TRP A 301 -15.64 20.16 14.95
N GLN A 302 -15.25 19.84 16.19
CA GLN A 302 -15.29 18.45 16.70
C GLN A 302 -16.65 17.76 16.50
N GLY A 303 -17.76 18.41 16.87
CA GLY A 303 -19.10 17.81 16.71
C GLY A 303 -19.60 17.73 15.27
N SER A 304 -19.05 18.53 14.34
CA SER A 304 -19.34 18.42 12.91
C SER A 304 -18.50 17.33 12.26
N LEU A 305 -17.24 17.22 12.69
CA LEU A 305 -16.28 16.24 12.24
C LEU A 305 -16.74 14.82 12.58
N ASP A 306 -17.16 14.59 13.83
CA ASP A 306 -17.67 13.30 14.28
C ASP A 306 -18.89 12.84 13.47
N LYS A 307 -19.79 13.76 13.13
CA LYS A 307 -20.96 13.47 12.28
C LYS A 307 -20.55 13.11 10.86
N GLU A 308 -19.58 13.82 10.29
CA GLU A 308 -19.12 13.59 8.93
C GLU A 308 -18.36 12.26 8.82
N ILE A 309 -17.56 11.92 9.83
CA ILE A 309 -16.94 10.61 10.03
C ILE A 309 -17.98 9.50 10.12
N ILE A 310 -19.00 9.66 10.98
CA ILE A 310 -20.07 8.67 11.12
C ILE A 310 -20.80 8.48 9.79
N ASN A 311 -21.08 9.56 9.05
CA ASN A 311 -21.70 9.49 7.74
C ASN A 311 -20.82 8.75 6.72
N LEU A 312 -19.52 9.05 6.68
CA LEU A 312 -18.54 8.36 5.83
C LEU A 312 -18.49 6.87 6.15
N ASN A 313 -18.47 6.49 7.42
CA ASN A 313 -18.48 5.08 7.85
C ASN A 313 -19.77 4.37 7.47
N GLN A 314 -20.92 5.02 7.67
CA GLN A 314 -22.20 4.47 7.26
C GLN A 314 -22.27 4.32 5.74
N GLU A 315 -21.70 5.24 4.99
CA GLU A 315 -21.64 5.21 3.54
C GLU A 315 -20.69 4.12 3.02
N ALA A 316 -19.49 4.00 3.59
CA ALA A 316 -18.55 2.92 3.29
C ALA A 316 -19.17 1.54 3.58
N ALA A 317 -19.81 1.39 4.75
CA ALA A 317 -20.53 0.17 5.12
C ALA A 317 -21.76 -0.10 4.23
N LYS A 318 -22.45 0.96 3.77
CA LYS A 318 -23.57 0.83 2.81
C LYS A 318 -23.06 0.47 1.43
N LEU A 319 -21.96 1.05 0.95
CA LEU A 319 -21.37 0.75 -0.35
C LEU A 319 -20.83 -0.68 -0.40
N SER A 320 -20.14 -1.13 0.64
CA SER A 320 -19.68 -2.52 0.76
C SER A 320 -20.83 -3.52 0.82
N LYS A 321 -22.02 -3.09 1.25
CA LYS A 321 -23.25 -3.90 1.31
C LYS A 321 -24.25 -3.58 0.20
N SER A 322 -23.95 -2.61 -0.67
CA SER A 322 -24.90 -2.07 -1.64
C SER A 322 -25.07 -3.08 -2.76
N MET A 323 -26.32 -3.46 -3.02
CA MET A 323 -26.68 -4.34 -4.13
C MET A 323 -26.14 -3.84 -5.47
N ARG A 324 -26.05 -2.51 -5.67
CA ARG A 324 -25.44 -1.94 -6.89
C ARG A 324 -23.96 -2.23 -6.98
N TYR A 325 -23.22 -2.11 -5.87
CA TYR A 325 -21.79 -2.37 -5.85
C TYR A 325 -21.50 -3.87 -6.00
N ILE A 326 -22.28 -4.72 -5.30
CA ILE A 326 -22.22 -6.18 -5.45
C ILE A 326 -22.54 -6.59 -6.89
N ALA A 327 -23.52 -5.96 -7.54
CA ALA A 327 -23.82 -6.18 -8.96
C ALA A 327 -22.70 -5.72 -9.88
N LEU A 328 -22.15 -4.52 -9.68
CA LEU A 328 -21.07 -3.98 -10.51
C LEU A 328 -19.82 -4.86 -10.40
N ALA A 329 -19.42 -5.22 -9.18
CA ALA A 329 -18.30 -6.12 -8.93
C ALA A 329 -18.50 -7.49 -9.59
N ALA A 330 -19.71 -8.06 -9.49
CA ALA A 330 -20.04 -9.32 -10.14
C ALA A 330 -20.05 -9.22 -11.67
N VAL A 331 -20.50 -8.09 -12.26
CA VAL A 331 -20.47 -7.84 -13.70
C VAL A 331 -19.03 -7.72 -14.20
N VAL A 332 -18.19 -6.97 -13.49
CA VAL A 332 -16.76 -6.81 -13.82
C VAL A 332 -16.02 -8.16 -13.72
N GLU A 333 -16.24 -8.91 -12.65
CA GLU A 333 -15.62 -10.24 -12.47
C GLU A 333 -16.14 -11.25 -13.51
N PHE A 334 -17.44 -11.23 -13.82
CA PHE A 334 -18.03 -12.05 -14.87
C PHE A 334 -17.43 -11.74 -16.24
N TYR A 335 -17.23 -10.46 -16.55
CA TYR A 335 -16.57 -10.04 -17.79
C TYR A 335 -15.13 -10.51 -17.86
N LYS A 336 -14.33 -10.32 -16.80
CA LYS A 336 -12.93 -10.78 -16.73
C LYS A 336 -12.81 -12.29 -16.91
N ASN A 337 -13.62 -13.07 -16.20
CA ASN A 337 -13.54 -14.54 -16.22
C ASN A 337 -14.10 -15.18 -17.49
N ASN A 338 -14.94 -14.45 -18.24
CA ASN A 338 -15.61 -14.96 -19.43
C ASN A 338 -15.36 -14.10 -20.66
N GLN A 339 -14.29 -13.30 -20.68
CA GLN A 339 -14.02 -12.29 -21.71
C GLN A 339 -14.04 -12.89 -23.11
N ILE A 340 -13.40 -14.05 -23.31
CA ILE A 340 -13.39 -14.77 -24.59
C ILE A 340 -14.81 -15.19 -25.01
N LYS A 341 -15.60 -15.73 -24.07
CA LYS A 341 -16.96 -16.21 -24.34
C LYS A 341 -17.93 -15.05 -24.61
N LEU A 342 -17.82 -13.96 -23.86
CA LEU A 342 -18.61 -12.74 -24.03
C LEU A 342 -18.27 -12.03 -25.33
N ASN A 343 -16.99 -11.86 -25.66
CA ASN A 343 -16.58 -11.25 -26.92
C ASN A 343 -17.00 -12.12 -28.11
N THR A 344 -16.90 -13.44 -28.00
CA THR A 344 -17.40 -14.37 -29.04
C THR A 344 -18.92 -14.28 -29.19
N ALA A 345 -19.66 -14.19 -28.08
CA ALA A 345 -21.12 -14.01 -28.10
C ALA A 345 -21.53 -12.65 -28.69
N LEU A 346 -20.78 -11.58 -28.38
CA LEU A 346 -21.01 -10.23 -28.91
C LEU A 346 -20.73 -10.18 -30.43
N VAL A 347 -19.63 -10.80 -30.87
CA VAL A 347 -19.30 -10.94 -32.29
C VAL A 347 -20.35 -11.78 -33.01
N ALA A 348 -20.74 -12.94 -32.46
CA ALA A 348 -21.79 -13.78 -33.02
C ALA A 348 -23.17 -13.08 -33.08
N ALA A 349 -23.49 -12.25 -32.08
CA ALA A 349 -24.68 -11.42 -32.07
C ALA A 349 -24.61 -10.31 -33.15
N SER A 350 -23.46 -9.65 -33.30
CA SER A 350 -23.24 -8.63 -34.33
C SER A 350 -23.32 -9.20 -35.76
N MET A 351 -22.98 -10.48 -35.92
CA MET A 351 -23.08 -11.21 -37.18
C MET A 351 -24.46 -11.85 -37.41
N SER A 352 -25.46 -11.58 -36.55
CA SER A 352 -26.80 -12.20 -36.59
C SER A 352 -26.80 -13.75 -36.49
N LEU A 353 -25.71 -14.35 -36.03
CA LEU A 353 -25.57 -15.80 -35.82
C LEU A 353 -26.07 -16.23 -34.42
N GLY A 354 -26.34 -15.26 -33.53
CA GLY A 354 -26.63 -15.47 -32.11
C GLY A 354 -27.89 -16.28 -31.78
N ALA A 355 -28.82 -16.48 -32.72
CA ALA A 355 -30.03 -17.29 -32.48
C ALA A 355 -29.82 -18.80 -32.70
N SER A 356 -28.72 -19.23 -33.32
CA SER A 356 -28.55 -20.61 -33.79
C SER A 356 -27.45 -21.41 -33.09
N ALA A 357 -26.44 -20.76 -32.51
CA ALA A 357 -25.27 -21.44 -31.93
C ALA A 357 -25.33 -21.62 -30.39
N LEU A 358 -26.12 -20.80 -29.69
CA LEU A 358 -26.21 -20.81 -28.24
C LEU A 358 -27.70 -20.77 -27.88
N GLY A 359 -28.27 -21.94 -27.56
CA GLY A 359 -29.68 -22.08 -27.22
C GLY A 359 -30.16 -21.03 -26.22
N CYS A 360 -31.47 -20.82 -26.17
CA CYS A 360 -32.22 -19.70 -25.56
C CYS A 360 -31.83 -19.19 -24.15
N GLY A 361 -30.84 -19.79 -23.47
CA GLY A 361 -30.27 -19.32 -22.22
C GLY A 361 -29.24 -18.19 -22.35
N VAL A 362 -28.52 -18.04 -23.47
CA VAL A 362 -27.46 -17.00 -23.60
C VAL A 362 -28.01 -15.67 -24.12
N THR A 363 -29.03 -15.71 -24.98
CA THR A 363 -29.72 -14.50 -25.47
C THR A 363 -30.47 -13.75 -24.36
N ALA A 364 -30.84 -14.42 -23.26
CA ALA A 364 -31.40 -13.78 -22.07
C ALA A 364 -30.37 -12.95 -21.27
N ILE A 365 -29.06 -13.21 -21.46
CA ILE A 365 -27.98 -12.53 -20.73
C ILE A 365 -27.59 -11.21 -21.43
N ALA A 366 -27.77 -11.11 -22.75
CA ALA A 366 -27.27 -9.99 -23.54
C ALA A 366 -28.31 -8.93 -23.91
N GLY A 367 -29.62 -9.19 -23.76
CA GLY A 367 -30.65 -8.42 -24.48
C GLY A 367 -31.74 -7.70 -23.68
N THR A 368 -31.90 -7.93 -22.37
CA THR A 368 -33.01 -7.30 -21.62
C THR A 368 -32.52 -6.37 -20.53
N ALA A 369 -32.96 -5.11 -20.61
CA ALA A 369 -32.74 -4.03 -19.65
C ALA A 369 -33.41 -4.26 -18.28
N GLY A 370 -33.64 -5.52 -17.87
CA GLY A 370 -34.01 -5.95 -16.52
C GLY A 370 -32.79 -6.46 -15.73
N GLY A 371 -31.65 -5.80 -15.93
CA GLY A 371 -30.31 -6.25 -15.54
C GLY A 371 -30.12 -6.36 -14.03
N ALA A 372 -30.00 -7.60 -13.56
CA ALA A 372 -29.30 -8.09 -12.36
C ALA A 372 -29.88 -9.46 -11.98
N VAL A 373 -31.21 -9.57 -11.94
CA VAL A 373 -31.94 -10.72 -11.36
C VAL A 373 -31.98 -11.93 -12.30
N LEU A 374 -32.23 -11.71 -13.60
CA LEU A 374 -32.24 -12.79 -14.59
C LEU A 374 -30.83 -13.33 -14.89
N THR A 375 -29.83 -12.45 -14.84
CA THR A 375 -28.42 -12.83 -14.96
C THR A 375 -28.00 -13.76 -13.83
N THR A 376 -28.38 -13.52 -12.58
CA THR A 376 -27.97 -14.37 -11.43
C THR A 376 -28.55 -15.79 -11.46
N ALA A 377 -29.80 -15.97 -11.89
CA ALA A 377 -30.40 -17.31 -12.01
C ALA A 377 -29.80 -18.09 -13.19
N ALA A 378 -29.56 -17.41 -14.32
CA ALA A 378 -28.93 -18.00 -15.49
C ALA A 378 -27.45 -18.35 -15.22
N THR A 379 -26.71 -17.54 -14.46
CA THR A 379 -25.32 -17.83 -14.08
C THR A 379 -25.19 -18.98 -13.10
N GLY A 380 -26.14 -19.19 -12.17
CA GLY A 380 -26.14 -20.37 -11.29
C GLY A 380 -26.34 -21.69 -12.06
N ILE A 381 -27.29 -21.70 -13.00
CA ILE A 381 -27.57 -22.89 -13.83
C ILE A 381 -26.44 -23.13 -14.86
N ALA A 382 -25.87 -22.08 -15.45
CA ALA A 382 -24.75 -22.21 -16.37
C ALA A 382 -23.42 -22.54 -15.67
N GLY A 383 -23.21 -22.04 -14.44
CA GLY A 383 -22.06 -22.35 -13.60
C GLY A 383 -22.06 -23.80 -13.13
N SER A 384 -23.20 -24.32 -12.67
CA SER A 384 -23.35 -25.75 -12.31
C SER A 384 -23.17 -26.72 -13.48
N ARG A 385 -23.26 -26.24 -14.73
CA ARG A 385 -22.96 -27.01 -15.94
C ARG A 385 -21.54 -26.78 -16.48
N GLY A 386 -20.72 -26.00 -15.80
CA GLY A 386 -19.34 -25.68 -16.19
C GLY A 386 -19.22 -24.77 -17.42
N TRP A 387 -20.33 -24.14 -17.84
CA TRP A 387 -20.36 -23.35 -19.08
C TRP A 387 -19.81 -21.93 -18.88
N ILE A 388 -19.73 -21.44 -17.65
CA ILE A 388 -19.28 -20.11 -17.27
C ILE A 388 -18.35 -20.23 -16.06
N GLY A 389 -17.25 -19.48 -16.03
CA GLY A 389 -16.39 -19.39 -14.84
C GLY A 389 -17.08 -18.62 -13.72
N THR A 390 -17.21 -19.22 -12.54
CA THR A 390 -17.68 -18.56 -11.32
C THR A 390 -16.49 -18.03 -10.51
N GLY A 391 -16.65 -16.86 -9.91
CA GLY A 391 -15.67 -16.23 -9.02
C GLY A 391 -16.31 -15.82 -7.70
N PRO A 392 -15.51 -15.53 -6.66
CA PRO A 392 -16.02 -15.21 -5.33
C PRO A 392 -17.01 -14.04 -5.27
N ALA A 393 -16.91 -13.03 -6.15
CA ALA A 393 -17.87 -11.92 -6.19
C ALA A 393 -19.17 -12.31 -6.93
N ILE A 394 -19.10 -13.16 -7.97
CA ILE A 394 -20.28 -13.75 -8.64
C ILE A 394 -21.06 -14.63 -7.67
N GLU A 395 -20.39 -15.45 -6.86
CA GLU A 395 -21.05 -16.30 -5.86
C GLU A 395 -21.68 -15.47 -4.75
N ARG A 396 -20.95 -14.44 -4.27
CA ARG A 396 -21.47 -13.48 -3.29
C ARG A 396 -22.70 -12.74 -3.82
N ALA A 397 -22.67 -12.29 -5.08
CA ALA A 397 -23.82 -11.68 -5.73
C ALA A 397 -24.97 -12.67 -5.89
N THR A 398 -24.72 -13.89 -6.39
CA THR A 398 -25.74 -14.92 -6.55
C THR A 398 -26.43 -15.25 -5.23
N ARG A 399 -25.68 -15.35 -4.13
CA ARG A 399 -26.22 -15.56 -2.78
C ARG A 399 -27.03 -14.36 -2.30
N THR A 400 -26.49 -13.15 -2.43
CA THR A 400 -27.16 -11.93 -1.94
C THR A 400 -28.42 -11.59 -2.75
N PHE A 401 -28.35 -11.67 -4.09
CA PHE A 401 -29.50 -11.49 -4.98
C PHE A 401 -30.51 -12.63 -4.85
N GLY A 402 -30.05 -13.87 -4.75
CA GLY A 402 -30.89 -15.04 -4.48
C GLY A 402 -31.73 -14.81 -3.23
N ASN A 403 -31.09 -14.50 -2.10
CA ASN A 403 -31.77 -14.26 -0.83
C ASN A 403 -32.72 -13.04 -0.87
N ALA A 404 -32.36 -11.98 -1.59
CA ALA A 404 -33.19 -10.77 -1.69
C ALA A 404 -34.42 -10.96 -2.61
N VAL A 405 -34.30 -11.78 -3.65
CA VAL A 405 -35.36 -11.99 -4.66
C VAL A 405 -36.24 -13.19 -4.30
N GLN A 406 -35.73 -14.16 -3.52
CA GLN A 406 -36.46 -15.37 -3.13
C GLN A 406 -37.86 -15.08 -2.57
N PRO A 407 -38.09 -14.08 -1.69
CA PRO A 407 -39.44 -13.78 -1.17
C PRO A 407 -40.42 -13.34 -2.26
N HIS A 408 -39.94 -12.65 -3.30
CA HIS A 408 -40.76 -12.22 -4.42
C HIS A 408 -41.04 -13.36 -5.41
N ILE A 409 -40.06 -14.25 -5.62
CA ILE A 409 -40.24 -15.48 -6.40
C ILE A 409 -41.24 -16.39 -5.69
N ASP A 410 -41.10 -16.61 -4.39
CA ASP A 410 -42.02 -17.42 -3.58
C ASP A 410 -43.44 -16.82 -3.61
N SER A 411 -43.56 -15.48 -3.57
CA SER A 411 -44.86 -14.79 -3.72
C SER A 411 -45.48 -14.98 -5.10
N LEU A 412 -44.68 -14.91 -6.17
CA LEU A 412 -45.12 -15.18 -7.55
C LEU A 412 -45.55 -16.64 -7.74
N ILE A 413 -44.76 -17.58 -7.24
CA ILE A 413 -45.06 -19.01 -7.28
C ILE A 413 -46.34 -19.30 -6.48
N ALA A 414 -46.47 -18.73 -5.28
CA ALA A 414 -47.67 -18.86 -4.46
C ALA A 414 -48.92 -18.36 -5.20
N LYS A 415 -48.82 -17.23 -5.88
CA LYS A 415 -49.91 -16.66 -6.69
C LYS A 415 -50.28 -17.55 -7.90
N TYR A 416 -49.30 -18.18 -8.54
CA TYR A 416 -49.53 -19.09 -9.67
C TYR A 416 -50.05 -20.47 -9.26
N VAL A 417 -49.65 -20.96 -8.10
CA VAL A 417 -50.01 -22.29 -7.59
C VAL A 417 -51.27 -22.24 -6.72
N GLY A 418 -51.83 -21.06 -6.47
CA GLY A 418 -53.01 -20.89 -5.60
C GLY A 418 -52.72 -21.19 -4.13
N SER A 419 -51.48 -20.98 -3.70
CA SER A 419 -50.94 -21.29 -2.37
C SER A 419 -50.69 -20.00 -1.57
N SER A 420 -50.55 -20.11 -0.25
CA SER A 420 -50.13 -18.96 0.56
C SER A 420 -48.61 -18.73 0.39
N PRO A 421 -48.14 -17.47 0.32
CA PRO A 421 -46.70 -17.16 0.20
C PRO A 421 -45.86 -17.82 1.30
N MET A 422 -46.43 -17.91 2.51
CA MET A 422 -45.78 -18.54 3.66
C MET A 422 -45.59 -20.06 3.46
N ALA A 423 -46.52 -20.76 2.81
CA ALA A 423 -46.39 -22.19 2.52
C ALA A 423 -45.31 -22.48 1.46
N VAL A 424 -45.16 -21.60 0.47
CA VAL A 424 -44.09 -21.70 -0.55
C VAL A 424 -42.72 -21.40 0.06
N SER A 425 -42.59 -20.35 0.88
CA SER A 425 -41.31 -20.05 1.54
C SER A 425 -40.87 -21.14 2.53
N ILE A 426 -41.80 -21.81 3.22
CA ILE A 426 -41.47 -22.97 4.08
C ILE A 426 -40.95 -24.16 3.26
N LEU A 427 -41.47 -24.37 2.04
CA LEU A 427 -40.98 -25.41 1.12
C LEU A 427 -39.59 -25.07 0.56
N SER A 428 -39.34 -23.82 0.19
CA SER A 428 -38.02 -23.32 -0.23
C SER A 428 -37.00 -23.47 0.90
N LEU A 429 -37.33 -23.08 2.13
CA LEU A 429 -36.49 -23.26 3.32
C LEU A 429 -36.20 -24.74 3.64
N LYS A 430 -37.19 -25.64 3.51
CA LYS A 430 -36.98 -27.09 3.70
C LYS A 430 -36.02 -27.67 2.64
N LYS A 431 -36.09 -27.19 1.41
CA LYS A 431 -35.20 -27.61 0.31
C LYS A 431 -33.76 -27.16 0.56
N ASP A 432 -33.58 -25.93 1.05
CA ASP A 432 -32.25 -25.39 1.36
C ASP A 432 -31.62 -26.08 2.58
N ILE A 433 -32.41 -26.38 3.62
CA ILE A 433 -31.95 -27.17 4.78
C ILE A 433 -31.56 -28.59 4.35
N GLY A 434 -32.32 -29.22 3.47
CA GLY A 434 -32.02 -30.57 2.95
C GLY A 434 -30.85 -30.63 1.97
N ALA A 435 -30.40 -29.49 1.41
CA ALA A 435 -29.20 -29.41 0.58
C ALA A 435 -27.93 -29.07 1.36
N ALA A 436 -28.07 -28.60 2.62
CA ALA A 436 -26.98 -28.27 3.53
C ALA A 436 -26.59 -29.42 4.48
N THR A 437 -27.41 -30.47 4.55
CA THR A 437 -27.11 -31.80 5.13
C THR A 437 -26.63 -32.75 4.05
#